data_AF-A0A834ICH9-F1
#
_entry.id   AF-A0A834ICH9-F1
#
_cell.length_a   1.000
_cell.length_b   1.000
_cell.length_c   1.000
_cell.angle_alpha   90.00
_cell.angle_beta   90.00
_cell.angle_gamma   90.00
#
_symmetry.space_group_name_H-M   'P 1'
#
loop_
_entity.id
_entity.type
_entity.pdbx_description
1 polymer ?
#
loop_
_entity_poly.entity_id
_entity_poly.type
_entity_poly.pdbx_seq_one_letter_code
_entity_poly.pdbx_strand_id
1 'polypeptide(L)'
;MSTEDSERSGSSKEVVTDENIKKIHKMILNDRKLKLNEIADTLKISTERVHHIIHEYSVMRRLCAKWMPRDLTFHQKQRRVDNSEQCLKMIKRNKLEFLHRYVIINETWLHHFTPKSNRQSSE
;
A
#
# COMPACT_ATOMS: atom_id res chain seq x y z
N MET A 1 -47.28 -4.02 31.50
CA MET A 1 -47.17 -2.92 30.52
C MET A 1 -46.81 -1.67 31.31
N SER A 2 -45.68 -1.00 31.15
CA SER A 2 -44.59 -1.07 30.17
C SER A 2 -43.28 -0.78 30.90
N THR A 3 -42.22 -1.52 30.58
CA THR A 3 -40.85 -1.19 30.99
C THR A 3 -40.26 -0.27 29.92
N GLU A 4 -40.47 1.02 30.06
CA GLU A 4 -39.83 2.02 29.20
C GLU A 4 -38.36 2.17 29.62
N ASP A 5 -37.46 1.65 28.79
CA ASP A 5 -36.02 1.83 28.95
C ASP A 5 -35.68 3.32 28.76
N SER A 6 -35.01 3.92 29.75
CA SER A 6 -34.52 5.30 29.63
C SER A 6 -33.44 5.39 28.54
N GLU A 7 -33.30 6.55 27.89
CA GLU A 7 -32.24 6.80 26.90
C GLU A 7 -30.87 6.41 27.46
N ARG A 8 -30.31 5.32 26.95
CA ARG A 8 -28.95 4.89 27.27
C ARG A 8 -27.97 5.90 26.68
N SER A 9 -27.30 6.66 27.55
CA SER A 9 -26.12 7.44 27.22
C SER A 9 -25.00 6.52 26.73
N GLY A 10 -24.96 6.27 25.41
CA GLY A 10 -23.86 5.57 24.76
C GLY A 10 -22.61 6.45 24.72
N SER A 11 -21.49 5.94 25.23
CA SER A 11 -20.15 6.54 25.25
C SER A 11 -19.52 6.77 23.84
N SER A 12 -20.30 6.66 22.77
CA SER A 12 -19.83 6.74 21.39
C SER A 12 -19.43 8.14 20.91
N LYS A 13 -19.93 9.21 21.56
CA LYS A 13 -19.65 10.60 21.14
C LYS A 13 -18.35 11.19 21.69
N GLU A 14 -17.83 10.70 22.81
CA GLU A 14 -16.60 11.25 23.43
C GLU A 14 -15.31 10.87 22.70
N VAL A 15 -15.33 9.75 21.98
CA VAL A 15 -14.12 9.20 21.35
C VAL A 15 -13.90 9.73 19.94
N VAL A 16 -14.99 10.03 19.21
CA VAL A 16 -14.94 10.59 17.85
C VAL A 16 -14.94 12.12 17.93
N THR A 17 -13.88 12.67 18.51
CA THR A 17 -13.63 14.11 18.53
C THR A 17 -12.82 14.53 17.31
N ASP A 18 -13.02 15.79 16.87
CA ASP A 18 -12.24 16.38 15.78
C ASP A 18 -10.72 16.36 16.08
N GLU A 19 -10.35 16.45 17.36
CA GLU A 19 -8.97 16.28 17.83
C GLU A 19 -8.41 14.88 17.54
N ASN A 20 -9.17 13.82 17.88
CA ASN A 20 -8.76 12.44 17.63
C ASN A 20 -8.69 12.14 16.13
N ILE A 21 -9.63 12.67 15.34
CA ILE A 21 -9.61 12.55 13.87
C ILE A 21 -8.33 13.18 13.31
N LYS A 22 -8.03 14.43 13.69
CA LYS A 22 -6.80 15.13 13.26
C LYS A 22 -5.54 14.38 13.68
N LYS A 23 -5.52 13.82 14.89
CA LYS A 23 -4.36 13.09 15.42
C LYS A 23 -4.14 11.78 14.66
N ILE A 24 -5.19 10.99 14.40
CA ILE A 24 -5.14 9.78 13.57
C ILE A 24 -4.63 10.13 12.16
N HIS A 25 -5.19 11.17 11.55
CA HIS A 25 -4.79 11.63 10.22
C HIS A 25 -3.30 11.99 10.15
N LYS A 26 -2.79 12.74 11.15
CA LYS A 26 -1.38 13.09 11.27
C LYS A 26 -0.48 11.87 11.45
N MET A 27 -0.88 10.90 12.28
CA MET A 27 -0.12 9.67 12.49
C MET A 27 0.04 8.88 11.19
N ILE A 28 -1.06 8.69 10.44
CA ILE A 28 -1.06 7.95 9.16
C ILE A 28 -0.23 8.66 8.09
N LEU A 29 -0.28 9.99 8.02
CA LEU A 29 0.53 10.76 7.06
C LEU A 29 2.04 10.68 7.36
N ASN A 30 2.42 10.64 8.63
CA ASN A 30 3.81 10.50 9.05
C ASN A 30 4.35 9.10 8.76
N ASP A 31 3.57 8.05 9.07
CA ASP A 31 3.91 6.67 8.73
C ASP A 31 2.69 5.89 8.23
N ARG A 32 2.68 5.63 6.92
CA ARG A 32 1.62 4.88 6.24
C ARG A 32 1.64 3.37 6.54
N LYS A 33 2.66 2.86 7.22
CA LYS A 33 2.78 1.45 7.60
C LYS A 33 2.25 1.14 8.99
N LEU A 34 1.77 2.15 9.72
CA LEU A 34 1.22 1.97 11.06
C LEU A 34 0.06 0.97 11.08
N LYS A 35 0.08 0.13 12.11
CA LYS A 35 -1.01 -0.82 12.38
C LYS A 35 -2.12 -0.12 13.16
N LEU A 36 -3.36 -0.59 12.96
CA LEU A 36 -4.52 -0.10 13.70
C LEU A 36 -4.33 -0.21 15.22
N ASN A 37 -3.68 -1.28 15.69
CA ASN A 37 -3.40 -1.49 17.11
C ASN A 37 -2.45 -0.43 17.68
N GLU A 38 -1.42 -0.02 16.92
CA GLU A 38 -0.47 0.99 17.38
C GLU A 38 -1.15 2.35 17.54
N ILE A 39 -2.08 2.68 16.63
CA ILE A 39 -2.89 3.90 16.72
C ILE A 39 -3.84 3.83 17.92
N ALA A 40 -4.52 2.70 18.10
CA ALA A 40 -5.41 2.44 19.23
C ALA A 40 -4.68 2.57 20.58
N ASP A 41 -3.49 1.97 20.70
CA ASP A 41 -2.67 1.99 21.92
C ASP A 41 -2.15 3.39 22.25
N THR A 42 -1.83 4.18 21.22
CA THR A 42 -1.34 5.56 21.36
C THR A 42 -2.46 6.51 21.79
N LEU A 43 -3.67 6.31 21.28
CA LEU A 43 -4.83 7.17 21.57
C LEU A 43 -5.65 6.68 22.76
N LYS A 44 -5.38 5.47 23.26
CA LYS A 44 -6.19 4.78 24.28
C LYS A 44 -7.65 4.65 23.85
N ILE A 45 -7.85 4.33 22.57
CA ILE A 45 -9.15 4.14 21.93
C ILE A 45 -9.23 2.68 21.46
N SER A 46 -10.42 2.10 21.38
CA SER A 46 -10.56 0.76 20.82
C SER A 46 -10.20 0.71 19.33
N THR A 47 -9.62 -0.40 18.90
CA THR A 47 -9.22 -0.65 17.50
C THR A 47 -10.38 -0.49 16.51
N GLU A 48 -11.58 -0.91 16.93
CA GLU A 48 -12.80 -0.78 16.13
C GLU A 48 -13.17 0.70 15.90
N ARG A 49 -13.05 1.54 16.93
CA ARG A 49 -13.31 2.98 16.78
C ARG A 49 -12.27 3.66 15.91
N VAL A 50 -11.00 3.28 16.02
CA VAL A 50 -9.95 3.75 15.10
C VAL A 50 -10.27 3.36 13.66
N HIS A 51 -10.67 2.11 13.42
CA HIS A 51 -11.08 1.64 12.10
C HIS A 51 -12.27 2.45 11.56
N HIS A 52 -13.29 2.67 12.39
CA HIS A 52 -14.45 3.49 12.03
C HIS A 52 -14.07 4.94 11.69
N ILE A 53 -13.19 5.57 12.47
CA ILE A 53 -12.70 6.93 12.21
C ILE A 53 -11.94 7.01 10.87
N ILE A 54 -11.06 6.04 10.60
CA ILE A 54 -10.27 6.01 9.36
C ILE A 54 -11.18 5.87 8.13
N HIS A 55 -12.17 5.00 8.20
CA HIS A 55 -13.07 4.72 7.08
C HIS A 55 -14.13 5.79 6.87
N GLU A 56 -14.86 6.18 7.91
CA GLU A 56 -16.03 7.06 7.78
C GLU A 56 -15.67 8.55 7.81
N TYR A 57 -14.67 8.96 8.59
CA TYR A 57 -14.33 10.37 8.80
C TYR A 57 -13.10 10.82 8.02
N SER A 58 -12.09 9.94 7.87
CA SER A 58 -10.88 10.24 7.09
C SER A 58 -10.96 9.76 5.63
N VAL A 59 -11.95 8.93 5.28
CA VAL A 59 -12.16 8.35 3.94
C VAL A 59 -10.88 7.73 3.37
N MET A 60 -10.09 7.08 4.22
CA MET A 60 -8.83 6.44 3.83
C MET A 60 -9.03 4.95 3.62
N ARG A 61 -8.29 4.38 2.65
CA ARG A 61 -8.25 2.94 2.40
C ARG A 61 -6.84 2.41 2.54
N ARG A 62 -6.69 1.25 3.19
CA ARG A 62 -5.42 0.54 3.24
C ARG A 62 -5.06 0.03 1.84
N LEU A 63 -3.87 0.43 1.37
CA LEU A 63 -3.26 -0.10 0.15
C LEU A 63 -2.13 -1.06 0.50
N CYS A 64 -2.04 -2.17 -0.22
CA CYS A 64 -0.89 -3.07 -0.10
C CYS A 64 0.35 -2.42 -0.72
N ALA A 65 1.49 -2.56 -0.06
CA ALA A 65 2.76 -2.12 -0.62
C ALA A 65 3.05 -2.91 -1.91
N LYS A 66 3.50 -2.22 -2.96
CA LYS A 66 3.93 -2.86 -4.19
C LYS A 66 5.37 -3.36 -4.03
N TRP A 67 5.63 -4.60 -4.42
CA TRP A 67 6.98 -5.15 -4.38
C TRP A 67 7.88 -4.38 -5.37
N MET A 68 9.04 -3.94 -4.88
CA MET A 68 10.08 -3.33 -5.70
C MET A 68 11.25 -4.30 -5.83
N PRO A 69 11.68 -4.67 -7.06
CA PRO A 69 12.73 -5.67 -7.25
C PRO A 69 14.08 -5.34 -6.64
N ARG A 70 14.41 -4.06 -6.52
CA ARG A 70 15.67 -3.59 -5.97
C ARG A 70 15.48 -2.28 -5.24
N ASP A 71 16.21 -2.12 -4.14
CA ASP A 71 16.42 -0.81 -3.55
C ASP A 71 17.58 -0.13 -4.29
N LEU A 72 17.33 1.06 -4.82
CA LEU A 72 18.26 1.76 -5.69
C LEU A 72 19.00 2.86 -4.92
N THR A 73 20.31 2.95 -5.13
CA THR A 73 21.09 4.07 -4.61
C THR A 73 20.70 5.38 -5.29
N PHE A 74 21.03 6.51 -4.67
CA PHE A 74 20.77 7.84 -5.25
C PHE A 74 21.33 7.97 -6.67
N HIS A 75 22.59 7.57 -6.88
CA HIS A 75 23.23 7.60 -8.20
C HIS A 75 22.53 6.69 -9.23
N GLN A 76 22.06 5.51 -8.82
CA GLN A 76 21.32 4.62 -9.70
C GLN A 76 19.96 5.22 -10.11
N LYS A 77 19.29 5.94 -9.20
CA LYS A 77 18.05 6.66 -9.51
C LYS A 77 18.31 7.78 -10.51
N GLN A 78 19.34 8.59 -10.29
CA GLN A 78 19.70 9.68 -11.21
C GLN A 78 19.99 9.15 -12.61
N ARG A 79 20.85 8.12 -12.72
CA ARG A 79 21.16 7.50 -14.02
C ARG A 79 19.92 6.96 -14.74
N ARG A 80 18.92 6.44 -14.02
CA ARG A 80 17.65 6.02 -14.63
C ARG A 80 16.86 7.19 -15.19
N VAL A 81 16.83 8.32 -14.50
CA VAL A 81 16.18 9.56 -14.99
C VAL A 81 16.90 10.04 -16.24
N ASP A 82 18.23 10.18 -16.19
CA ASP A 82 19.05 10.67 -17.30
C ASP A 82 18.86 9.81 -18.56
N ASN A 83 18.93 8.48 -18.42
CA ASN A 83 18.71 7.55 -19.52
C ASN A 83 17.28 7.67 -20.08
N SER A 84 16.28 7.82 -19.21
CA SER A 84 14.88 7.96 -19.64
C SER A 84 14.64 9.26 -20.39
N GLU A 85 15.25 10.37 -19.94
CA GLU A 85 15.18 11.65 -20.64
C GLU A 85 15.84 11.60 -22.01
N GLN A 86 16.99 10.93 -22.13
CA GLN A 86 17.65 10.72 -23.42
C GLN A 86 16.76 9.92 -24.38
N CYS A 87 16.21 8.79 -23.92
CA CYS A 87 15.26 7.99 -24.70
C CYS A 87 14.04 8.83 -25.12
N LEU A 88 13.48 9.62 -24.21
CA LEU A 88 12.33 10.48 -24.50
C LEU A 88 12.66 11.53 -25.57
N LYS A 89 13.84 12.16 -25.50
CA LYS A 89 14.31 13.12 -26.53
C LYS A 89 14.43 12.45 -27.89
N MET A 90 14.95 11.22 -27.97
CA MET A 90 15.05 10.47 -29.23
C MET A 90 13.67 10.12 -29.79
N ILE A 91 12.75 9.63 -28.95
CA ILE A 91 11.37 9.32 -29.32
C ILE A 91 10.65 10.57 -29.84
N LYS A 92 10.82 11.73 -29.18
CA LYS A 92 10.20 13.00 -29.61
C LYS A 92 10.73 13.52 -30.94
N ARG A 93 12.01 13.28 -31.26
CA ARG A 93 12.62 13.73 -32.52
C ARG A 93 12.09 12.96 -33.73
N ASN A 94 12.08 11.62 -33.65
CA ASN A 94 11.52 10.79 -34.70
C ASN A 94 11.12 9.41 -34.12
N LYS A 95 9.84 9.30 -33.74
CA LYS A 95 9.31 8.11 -33.07
C LYS A 95 9.37 6.86 -33.93
N LEU A 96 8.97 6.95 -35.20
CA LEU A 96 8.89 5.79 -36.09
C LEU A 96 10.27 5.19 -36.35
N GLU A 97 11.23 6.02 -36.75
CA GLU A 97 12.61 5.58 -37.00
C GLU A 97 13.31 5.04 -35.75
N PHE A 98 13.07 5.67 -34.59
CA PHE A 98 13.62 5.19 -33.33
C PHE A 98 13.10 3.80 -32.98
N LEU A 99 11.77 3.60 -33.04
CA LEU A 99 11.16 2.32 -32.71
C LEU A 99 11.51 1.22 -33.72
N HIS A 100 11.65 1.54 -35.01
CA HIS A 100 12.08 0.57 -36.03
C HIS A 100 13.48 -0.01 -35.76
N ARG A 101 14.36 0.77 -35.11
CA ARG A 101 15.73 0.35 -34.80
C ARG A 101 15.90 -0.16 -33.36
N TYR A 102 14.90 0.00 -32.52
CA TYR A 102 15.00 -0.33 -31.09
C TYR A 102 14.72 -1.82 -30.85
N VAL A 103 15.78 -2.59 -30.60
CA VAL A 103 15.69 -4.01 -30.29
C VAL A 103 15.96 -4.24 -28.81
N ILE A 104 15.08 -4.97 -28.13
CA ILE A 104 15.23 -5.36 -26.72
C ILE A 104 15.41 -6.87 -26.66
N ILE A 105 16.37 -7.32 -25.86
CA ILE A 105 16.58 -8.74 -25.56
C ILE A 105 16.47 -8.91 -24.04
N ASN A 106 15.74 -9.93 -23.61
CA ASN A 106 15.66 -10.32 -22.21
C ASN A 106 15.56 -11.85 -22.10
N GLU A 107 16.08 -12.39 -21.00
CA GLU A 107 15.99 -13.81 -20.68
C GLU A 107 14.94 -14.01 -19.58
N THR A 108 14.11 -15.03 -19.73
CA THR A 108 13.11 -15.41 -18.72
C THR A 108 13.27 -16.88 -18.41
N TRP A 109 13.47 -17.19 -17.13
CA TRP A 109 13.56 -18.57 -16.66
C TRP A 109 12.18 -19.23 -16.71
N LEU A 110 12.08 -20.37 -17.41
CA LEU A 110 10.88 -21.20 -17.43
C LEU A 110 11.09 -22.36 -16.47
N HIS A 111 10.27 -22.42 -15.42
CA HIS A 111 10.33 -23.51 -14.46
C HIS A 111 9.76 -24.78 -15.09
N HIS A 112 10.57 -25.83 -15.20
CA HIS A 112 10.09 -27.16 -15.58
C HIS A 112 9.70 -27.93 -14.31
N PHE A 113 8.43 -28.30 -14.21
CA PHE A 113 7.91 -29.11 -13.12
C PHE A 113 7.68 -30.55 -13.60
N THR A 114 8.41 -31.51 -13.02
CA THR A 114 8.12 -32.93 -13.20
C THR A 114 7.24 -33.41 -12.04
N PRO A 115 5.96 -33.78 -12.28
CA PRO A 115 5.12 -34.32 -11.22
C PRO A 115 5.70 -35.65 -10.72
N LYS A 116 5.75 -35.82 -9.38
CA LYS A 116 6.18 -37.08 -8.78
C LYS A 116 5.21 -38.20 -9.15
N SER A 117 5.74 -39.35 -9.57
CA SER A 117 4.98 -40.60 -9.65
C SER A 117 4.66 -41.10 -8.24
N ASN A 118 3.45 -41.66 -8.04
CA ASN A 118 2.98 -42.21 -6.76
C ASN A 118 3.96 -43.21 -6.10
N ARG A 119 4.90 -43.79 -6.86
CA ARG A 119 5.93 -44.70 -6.34
C ARG A 119 7.09 -44.02 -5.58
N GLN A 120 7.31 -42.71 -5.72
CA GLN A 120 8.38 -41.97 -5.02
C GLN A 120 7.89 -41.20 -3.78
N SER A 121 6.65 -41.42 -3.36
CA SER A 121 6.03 -40.72 -2.22
C SER A 121 5.97 -41.60 -0.96
N SER A 122 6.55 -42.80 -1.04
CA SER A 122 6.46 -43.85 -0.01
C SER A 122 7.82 -44.17 0.65
N GLU A 123 8.83 -43.32 0.47
CA GLU A 123 10.08 -43.33 1.25
C GLU A 123 10.07 -42.19 2.27
#